data_AF-A0A8S0QBS0-F1
#
_entry.id   AF-A0A8S0QBS0-F1
#
_cell.length_a   1.000
_cell.length_b   1.000
_cell.length_c   1.000
_cell.angle_alpha   90.00
_cell.angle_beta   90.00
_cell.angle_gamma   90.00
#
_symmetry.space_group_name_H-M   'P 1'
#
loop_
_entity.id
_entity.type
_entity.pdbx_description
1 polymer ?
#
loop_
_entity_poly.entity_id
_entity_poly.type
_entity_poly.pdbx_seq_one_letter_code
_entity_poly.pdbx_strand_id
1 'polypeptide(L)'
;MLAVVFTCDKFRSYLIGTKVIIYTAHAAIRYLFEKKDTKPRLIRWIFLLQEFDVEIRDEKGNENVVADHLSRLDNEKVVDDSQIRETFHGEVLLAVSTRIPLYADFVNYLVYGKLPLDLTFHQKKKFLHDVKSYLWDDPIVFKSCADRISRQCVPMEETQSIM
;
A
#
# COMPACT_ATOMS: atom_id res chain seq x y z
N MET A 1 -5.09 1.54 -16.26
CA MET A 1 -4.31 1.55 -14.99
C MET A 1 -5.14 0.98 -13.84
N LEU A 2 -6.34 1.48 -13.57
CA LEU A 2 -7.26 0.88 -12.59
C LEU A 2 -7.53 -0.62 -12.84
N ALA A 3 -7.67 -1.02 -14.11
CA ALA A 3 -7.79 -2.43 -14.48
C ALA A 3 -6.59 -3.28 -14.00
N VAL A 4 -5.36 -2.79 -14.15
CA VAL A 4 -4.14 -3.51 -13.72
C VAL A 4 -4.15 -3.71 -12.21
N VAL A 5 -4.43 -2.64 -11.47
CA VAL A 5 -4.51 -2.65 -10.01
C VAL A 5 -5.60 -3.61 -9.53
N PHE A 6 -6.79 -3.55 -10.15
CA PHE A 6 -7.90 -4.45 -9.86
C PHE A 6 -7.56 -5.92 -10.13
N THR A 7 -6.91 -6.23 -11.26
CA THR A 7 -6.48 -7.59 -11.58
C THR A 7 -5.46 -8.09 -10.55
N CYS A 8 -4.50 -7.26 -10.14
CA CYS A 8 -3.53 -7.64 -9.12
C CYS A 8 -4.17 -7.94 -7.77
N ASP A 9 -5.13 -7.14 -7.33
CA ASP A 9 -5.90 -7.40 -6.11
C ASP A 9 -6.72 -8.70 -6.23
N LYS A 10 -7.46 -8.84 -7.34
CA LYS A 10 -8.38 -9.96 -7.56
C LYS A 10 -7.66 -11.30 -7.58
N PHE A 11 -6.47 -11.33 -8.16
CA PHE A 11 -5.65 -12.54 -8.29
C PHE A 11 -4.49 -12.59 -7.29
N ARG A 12 -4.50 -11.76 -6.24
CA ARG A 12 -3.39 -11.62 -5.27
C ARG A 12 -2.83 -12.96 -4.78
N SER A 13 -3.70 -13.90 -4.40
CA SER A 13 -3.32 -15.23 -3.91
C SER A 13 -2.51 -16.06 -4.91
N TYR A 14 -2.64 -15.77 -6.20
CA TYR A 14 -1.91 -16.46 -7.28
C TYR A 14 -0.65 -15.71 -7.69
N LEU A 15 -0.62 -14.39 -7.53
CA LEU A 15 0.45 -13.53 -8.02
C LEU A 15 1.57 -13.35 -6.99
N ILE A 16 1.26 -13.43 -5.67
CA ILE A 16 2.26 -13.29 -4.61
C ILE A 16 3.39 -14.32 -4.79
N GLY A 17 4.64 -13.83 -4.77
CA GLY A 17 5.84 -14.66 -4.86
C GLY A 17 6.13 -15.25 -6.23
N THR A 18 5.38 -14.86 -7.26
CA THR A 18 5.61 -15.28 -8.65
C THR A 18 5.90 -14.07 -9.54
N LYS A 19 6.73 -14.27 -10.57
CA LYS A 19 6.97 -13.25 -11.58
C LYS A 19 5.78 -13.21 -12.55
N VAL A 20 5.17 -12.04 -12.69
CA VAL A 20 3.96 -11.81 -13.48
C VAL A 20 4.29 -10.86 -14.62
N ILE A 21 3.87 -11.19 -15.84
CA ILE A 21 4.00 -10.30 -16.99
C ILE A 21 2.60 -9.80 -17.35
N ILE A 22 2.40 -8.48 -17.29
CA ILE A 22 1.13 -7.84 -17.64
C ILE A 22 1.27 -7.17 -19.00
N TYR A 23 0.52 -7.68 -19.97
CA TYR A 23 0.40 -7.09 -21.29
C TYR A 23 -0.70 -6.03 -21.29
N THR A 24 -0.39 -4.83 -21.76
CA THR A 24 -1.36 -3.74 -21.84
C THR A 24 -1.26 -3.06 -23.21
N ALA A 25 -2.39 -2.63 -23.77
CA ALA A 25 -2.42 -1.81 -24.99
C ALA A 25 -2.18 -0.31 -24.72
N HIS A 26 -1.71 0.04 -23.52
CA HIS A 26 -1.54 1.42 -23.08
C HIS A 26 -0.07 1.69 -22.73
N ALA A 27 0.67 2.21 -23.70
CA ALA A 27 2.09 2.57 -23.58
C ALA A 27 2.41 3.46 -22.36
N ALA A 28 1.47 4.28 -21.88
CA ALA A 28 1.67 5.13 -20.71
C ALA A 28 1.86 4.33 -19.40
N ILE A 29 1.29 3.13 -19.31
CA ILE A 29 1.38 2.26 -18.12
C ILE A 29 2.73 1.55 -18.07
N ARG A 30 3.38 1.34 -19.22
CA ARG A 30 4.73 0.75 -19.27
C ARG A 30 5.75 1.54 -18.44
N TYR A 31 5.65 2.88 -18.49
CA TYR A 31 6.55 3.78 -17.77
C TYR A 31 6.11 4.10 -16.35
N LEU A 32 5.17 3.30 -15.81
CA LEU A 32 4.58 3.58 -14.51
C LEU A 32 5.62 3.60 -13.38
N PHE A 33 6.50 2.60 -13.34
CA PHE A 33 7.53 2.48 -12.30
C PHE A 33 8.72 3.42 -12.49
N GLU A 34 8.90 3.97 -13.70
CA GLU A 34 10.02 4.85 -14.02
C GLU A 34 9.75 6.31 -13.64
N LYS A 35 8.48 6.67 -13.44
CA LYS A 35 8.06 8.06 -13.22
C LYS A 35 8.11 8.44 -11.75
N LYS A 36 9.10 9.25 -11.37
CA LYS A 36 9.31 9.73 -9.99
C LYS A 36 8.33 10.81 -9.53
N ASP A 37 7.76 11.59 -10.45
CA ASP A 37 6.88 12.71 -10.14
C ASP A 37 5.45 12.41 -10.57
N THR A 38 4.61 12.01 -9.62
CA THR A 38 3.23 11.64 -9.92
C THR A 38 2.24 12.10 -8.87
N LYS A 39 0.98 12.28 -9.30
CA LYS A 39 -0.16 12.59 -8.42
C LYS A 39 -0.21 11.56 -7.28
N PRO A 40 -0.59 11.95 -6.05
CA PRO A 40 -0.63 11.04 -4.88
C PRO A 40 -1.31 9.69 -5.16
N ARG A 41 -2.40 9.72 -5.96
CA ARG A 41 -3.13 8.53 -6.39
C ARG A 41 -2.30 7.52 -7.20
N LEU A 42 -1.42 8.00 -8.08
CA LEU A 42 -0.54 7.14 -8.88
C LEU A 42 0.59 6.56 -8.03
N ILE A 43 1.15 7.35 -7.11
CA ILE A 43 2.16 6.89 -6.15
C ILE A 43 1.57 5.75 -5.30
N ARG A 44 0.34 5.90 -4.81
CA ARG A 44 -0.36 4.83 -4.07
C ARG A 44 -0.46 3.54 -4.89
N TRP A 45 -0.82 3.64 -6.18
CA TRP A 45 -0.91 2.47 -7.05
C TRP A 45 0.46 1.85 -7.35
N ILE A 46 1.52 2.65 -7.45
CA ILE A 46 2.90 2.14 -7.58
C ILE A 46 3.29 1.34 -6.34
N PHE A 47 3.08 1.88 -5.13
CA PHE A 47 3.35 1.17 -3.88
C PHE A 47 2.59 -0.15 -3.77
N LEU A 48 1.34 -0.19 -4.24
CA LEU A 48 0.55 -1.42 -4.25
C LEU A 48 1.11 -2.46 -5.22
N LEU A 49 1.53 -2.02 -6.41
CA LEU A 49 2.09 -2.93 -7.41
C LEU A 49 3.51 -3.40 -7.04
N GLN A 50 4.23 -2.69 -6.16
CA GLN A 50 5.54 -3.12 -5.64
C GLN A 50 5.48 -4.38 -4.78
N GLU A 51 4.31 -4.76 -4.24
CA GLU A 51 4.14 -6.04 -3.53
C GLU A 51 4.34 -7.25 -4.47
N PHE A 52 4.18 -7.04 -5.78
CA PHE A 52 4.24 -8.08 -6.79
C PHE A 52 5.47 -7.91 -7.70
N ASP A 53 6.06 -9.02 -8.15
CA ASP A 53 7.12 -9.00 -9.18
C ASP A 53 6.47 -8.88 -10.58
N VAL A 54 6.00 -7.67 -10.90
CA VAL A 54 5.24 -7.36 -12.12
C VAL A 54 6.13 -6.71 -13.17
N GLU A 55 6.18 -7.31 -14.36
CA GLU A 55 6.78 -6.75 -15.56
C GLU A 55 5.67 -6.28 -16.52
N ILE A 56 5.60 -4.97 -16.78
CA ILE A 56 4.58 -4.40 -17.68
C ILE A 56 5.14 -4.31 -19.09
N ARG A 57 4.48 -4.98 -20.04
CA ARG A 57 4.83 -4.93 -21.46
C ARG A 57 3.71 -4.25 -22.24
N ASP A 58 4.11 -3.34 -23.11
CA ASP A 58 3.19 -2.74 -24.08
C ASP A 58 3.03 -3.70 -25.24
N GLU A 59 1.78 -4.05 -25.55
CA GLU A 59 1.42 -4.91 -26.67
C GLU A 59 0.56 -4.10 -27.63
N LYS A 60 0.71 -4.31 -28.94
CA LYS A 60 -0.08 -3.53 -29.91
C LYS A 60 -1.56 -3.85 -29.68
N GLY A 61 -2.42 -2.84 -29.76
CA GLY A 61 -3.86 -3.01 -29.54
C GLY A 61 -4.53 -4.12 -30.39
N ASN A 62 -3.91 -4.48 -31.51
CA ASN A 62 -4.36 -5.56 -32.40
C ASN A 62 -4.05 -6.98 -31.90
N GLU A 63 -3.24 -7.13 -30.86
CA GLU A 63 -2.90 -8.42 -30.24
C GLU A 63 -3.72 -8.63 -28.94
N ASN A 64 -4.04 -7.54 -28.23
CA ASN A 64 -4.85 -7.56 -27.01
C ASN A 64 -6.38 -7.60 -27.27
N VAL A 65 -6.80 -8.31 -28.32
CA VAL A 65 -8.17 -8.34 -28.85
C VAL A 65 -9.15 -8.95 -27.85
N VAL A 66 -8.75 -9.99 -27.13
CA VAL A 66 -9.59 -10.66 -26.13
C VAL A 66 -9.94 -9.71 -24.99
N ALA A 67 -8.95 -9.02 -24.42
CA ALA A 67 -9.19 -8.09 -23.33
C ALA A 67 -9.97 -6.84 -23.80
N ASP A 68 -9.70 -6.34 -25.00
CA ASP A 68 -10.46 -5.23 -25.59
C ASP A 68 -11.94 -5.60 -25.75
N HIS A 69 -12.24 -6.78 -26.30
CA HIS A 69 -13.62 -7.28 -26.40
C HIS A 69 -14.29 -7.48 -25.04
N LEU A 70 -13.60 -8.09 -24.07
CA LEU A 70 -14.12 -8.26 -22.71
C LEU A 70 -14.38 -6.92 -22.02
N SER A 71 -13.56 -5.90 -22.28
CA SER A 71 -13.73 -4.56 -21.71
C SER A 71 -14.90 -3.78 -22.31
N ARG A 72 -15.32 -4.13 -23.54
CA ARG A 72 -16.40 -3.47 -24.29
C ARG A 72 -17.74 -4.19 -24.18
N LEU A 73 -17.78 -5.35 -23.53
CA LEU A 73 -19.02 -6.05 -23.26
C LEU A 73 -19.83 -5.23 -22.24
N ASP A 74 -20.99 -4.72 -22.69
CA ASP A 74 -21.97 -4.10 -21.81
C ASP A 74 -22.53 -5.18 -20.89
N ASN A 75 -22.10 -5.14 -19.62
CA ASN A 75 -22.73 -5.95 -18.59
C ASN A 75 -24.11 -5.34 -18.30
N GLU A 76 -25.19 -6.05 -18.64
CA GLU A 76 -26.54 -5.70 -18.20
C GLU A 76 -26.50 -5.46 -16.69
N LYS A 77 -27.00 -4.29 -16.28
CA LYS A 77 -26.87 -3.70 -14.94
C LYS A 77 -27.15 -4.72 -13.84
N VAL A 78 -26.10 -5.37 -13.34
CA VAL A 78 -26.11 -5.91 -11.99
C VAL A 78 -26.06 -4.70 -11.08
N VAL A 79 -27.23 -4.32 -10.60
CA VAL A 79 -27.41 -3.33 -9.54
C VAL A 79 -26.84 -3.94 -8.26
N ASP A 80 -25.53 -3.83 -8.06
CA ASP A 80 -24.93 -3.95 -6.72
C ASP A 80 -23.53 -3.29 -6.69
N ASP A 81 -23.45 -2.15 -6.01
CA ASP A 81 -22.26 -1.52 -5.41
C ASP A 81 -20.94 -1.32 -6.19
N SER A 82 -20.90 -1.47 -7.50
CA SER A 82 -19.66 -1.45 -8.29
C SER A 82 -19.10 -0.05 -8.63
N GLN A 83 -18.95 0.83 -7.64
CA GLN A 83 -17.78 1.73 -7.72
C GLN A 83 -16.57 0.84 -7.48
N ILE A 84 -15.60 0.83 -8.39
CA ILE A 84 -14.31 0.18 -8.14
C ILE A 84 -13.76 0.86 -6.88
N ARG A 85 -13.91 0.20 -5.73
CA ARG A 85 -13.42 0.69 -4.46
C ARG A 85 -11.92 0.92 -4.64
N GLU A 86 -11.50 2.17 -4.49
CA GLU A 86 -10.07 2.51 -4.43
C GLU A 86 -9.41 2.07 -3.11
N THR A 87 -10.09 1.21 -2.35
CA THR A 87 -9.69 0.68 -1.06
C THR A 87 -9.48 -0.83 -1.19
N PHE A 88 -8.25 -1.28 -0.93
CA PHE A 88 -7.82 -2.68 -1.06
C PHE A 88 -8.24 -3.55 0.13
N HIS A 89 -8.39 -4.86 -0.12
CA HIS A 89 -8.49 -5.86 0.96
C HIS A 89 -7.13 -6.07 1.63
N GLY A 90 -6.86 -5.27 2.66
CA GLY A 90 -5.59 -5.31 3.41
C GLY A 90 -5.03 -3.93 3.76
N GLU A 91 -5.56 -2.86 3.15
CA GLU A 91 -5.33 -1.47 3.55
C GLU A 91 -6.08 -1.18 4.88
N VAL A 92 -5.77 -1.94 5.92
CA VAL A 92 -5.97 -1.45 7.28
C VAL A 92 -4.75 -0.59 7.56
N LEU A 93 -4.75 0.63 7.03
CA LEU A 93 -3.96 1.70 7.63
C LEU A 93 -4.39 1.71 9.09
N LEU A 94 -3.52 1.26 9.98
CA LEU A 94 -3.78 1.35 11.40
C LEU A 94 -3.57 2.82 11.73
N ALA A 95 -4.62 3.63 11.53
CA ALA A 95 -4.65 5.00 11.98
C ALA A 95 -4.42 4.94 13.49
N VAL A 96 -3.17 5.18 13.91
CA VAL A 96 -2.82 5.20 15.31
C VAL A 96 -3.52 6.43 15.86
N SER A 97 -4.66 6.22 16.52
CA SER A 97 -5.42 7.29 17.17
C SER A 97 -4.49 7.96 18.17
N THR A 98 -3.99 9.12 17.78
CA THR A 98 -3.04 9.90 18.55
C THR A 98 -3.76 10.46 19.76
N ARG A 99 -3.56 9.78 20.89
CA ARG A 99 -3.54 10.46 22.19
C ARG A 99 -2.12 10.32 22.77
N ILE A 100 -1.27 11.27 22.32
CA ILE A 100 0.00 11.74 22.92
C ILE A 100 1.22 10.78 22.73
N PRO A 101 2.47 11.29 22.61
CA PRO A 101 3.22 11.67 21.41
C PRO A 101 4.12 10.50 20.87
N LEU A 102 3.59 9.45 20.24
CA LEU A 102 4.34 8.18 20.17
C LEU A 102 5.11 7.87 18.87
N TYR A 103 4.80 8.49 17.73
CA TYR A 103 5.51 8.15 16.47
C TYR A 103 6.97 8.62 16.49
N ALA A 104 7.18 9.93 16.68
CA ALA A 104 8.52 10.52 16.69
C ALA A 104 9.40 9.93 17.80
N ASP A 105 8.83 9.67 18.97
CA ASP A 105 9.57 9.09 20.10
C ASP A 105 9.99 7.64 19.85
N PHE A 106 9.13 6.83 19.21
CA PHE A 106 9.50 5.48 18.78
C PHE A 106 10.57 5.50 17.70
N VAL A 107 10.45 6.36 16.68
CA VAL A 107 11.47 6.52 15.63
C VAL A 107 12.79 6.98 16.24
N ASN A 108 12.77 7.99 17.12
CA ASN A 108 13.95 8.50 17.79
C ASN A 108 14.65 7.43 18.63
N TYR A 109 13.89 6.55 19.29
CA TYR A 109 14.43 5.44 20.04
C TYR A 109 14.98 4.33 19.11
N LEU A 110 14.27 3.98 18.04
CA LEU A 110 14.70 2.92 17.12
C LEU A 110 15.94 3.31 16.31
N VAL A 111 16.05 4.58 15.91
CA VAL A 111 17.16 5.10 15.09
C VAL A 111 18.35 5.53 15.96
N TYR A 112 18.09 6.31 17.01
CA TYR A 112 19.14 6.97 17.80
C TYR A 112 19.29 6.41 19.22
N GLY A 113 18.44 5.47 19.66
CA GLY A 113 18.44 4.95 21.03
C GLY A 113 17.98 5.97 22.08
N LYS A 114 17.38 7.09 21.66
CA LYS A 114 16.98 8.18 22.57
C LYS A 114 15.62 7.90 23.20
N LEU A 115 15.58 7.89 24.53
CA LEU A 115 14.35 7.81 25.31
C LEU A 115 13.79 9.22 25.58
N PRO A 116 12.47 9.42 25.52
CA PRO A 116 11.86 10.67 25.96
C PRO A 116 12.19 10.95 27.43
N LEU A 117 12.57 12.20 27.73
CA LEU A 117 13.02 12.59 29.07
C LEU A 117 11.85 12.73 30.06
N ASP A 118 10.63 12.95 29.57
CA ASP A 118 9.45 13.25 30.39
C ASP A 118 8.65 12.02 30.82
N LEU A 119 9.25 10.82 30.77
CA LEU A 119 8.58 9.55 31.10
C LEU A 119 8.74 9.18 32.58
N THR A 120 7.62 8.92 33.25
CA THR A 120 7.63 8.24 34.55
C THR A 120 8.14 6.79 34.42
N PHE A 121 8.58 6.18 35.52
CA PHE A 121 9.07 4.79 35.54
C PHE A 121 8.09 3.79 34.91
N HIS A 122 6.80 3.91 35.24
CA HIS A 122 5.75 3.05 34.69
C HIS A 122 5.57 3.26 33.18
N GLN A 123 5.58 4.51 32.72
CA GLN A 123 5.46 4.83 31.31
C GLN A 123 6.69 4.38 30.53
N LYS A 124 7.90 4.46 31.10
CA LYS A 124 9.14 3.96 30.49
C LYS A 124 9.08 2.44 30.29
N LYS A 125 8.60 1.69 31.27
CA LYS A 125 8.43 0.24 31.16
C LYS A 125 7.41 -0.13 30.09
N LYS A 126 6.31 0.62 30.00
CA LYS A 126 5.30 0.45 28.95
C LYS A 126 5.87 0.80 27.56
N PHE A 127 6.58 1.90 27.43
CA PHE A 127 7.24 2.33 26.20
C PHE A 127 8.17 1.25 25.65
N LEU A 128 9.07 0.72 26.49
CA LEU A 128 10.00 -0.34 26.09
C LEU A 128 9.31 -1.67 25.73
N HIS A 129 8.13 -1.92 26.29
CA HIS A 129 7.32 -3.06 25.90
C HIS A 129 6.68 -2.82 24.52
N ASP A 130 6.08 -1.65 24.33
CA ASP A 130 5.32 -1.32 23.12
C ASP A 130 6.25 -1.18 21.90
N VAL A 131 7.43 -0.56 22.04
CA VAL A 131 8.44 -0.42 20.97
C VAL A 131 8.83 -1.75 20.34
N LYS A 132 8.82 -2.86 21.08
CA LYS A 132 9.19 -4.18 20.53
C LYS A 132 8.28 -4.64 19.39
N SER A 133 7.06 -4.11 19.33
CA SER A 133 6.11 -4.40 18.25
C SER A 133 6.34 -3.52 17.01
N TYR A 134 7.28 -2.58 17.04
CA TYR A 134 7.57 -1.65 15.96
C TYR A 134 8.91 -1.95 15.29
N LEU A 135 8.97 -1.73 13.99
CA LEU A 135 10.16 -1.87 13.15
C LEU A 135 10.34 -0.60 12.34
N TRP A 136 11.58 -0.09 12.30
CA TRP A 136 11.95 1.06 11.47
C TRP A 136 12.64 0.58 10.21
N ASP A 137 12.12 0.99 9.06
CA ASP A 137 12.68 0.77 7.73
C ASP A 137 12.62 2.10 6.96
N ASP A 138 13.70 2.89 7.06
CA ASP A 138 13.76 4.30 6.67
C ASP A 138 13.12 4.59 5.30
N PRO A 139 12.12 5.50 5.18
CA PRO A 139 11.56 6.42 6.19
C PRO A 139 10.27 5.93 6.89
N ILE A 140 9.98 4.63 6.85
CA ILE A 140 8.69 4.04 7.20
C ILE A 140 8.78 3.26 8.53
N VAL A 141 7.79 3.45 9.41
CA VAL A 141 7.59 2.59 10.59
C VAL A 141 6.53 1.54 10.29
N PHE A 142 6.82 0.29 10.64
CA PHE A 142 5.87 -0.81 10.65
C PHE A 142 5.52 -1.23 12.07
N LYS A 143 4.27 -1.65 12.29
CA LYS A 143 3.82 -2.30 13.53
C LYS A 143 3.42 -3.74 13.26
N SER A 144 4.07 -4.67 13.94
CA SER A 144 3.68 -6.07 13.97
C SER A 144 2.41 -6.24 14.81
N CYS A 145 1.37 -6.78 14.20
CA CYS A 145 0.10 -7.02 14.85
C CYS A 145 -0.06 -8.49 15.26
N ALA A 146 -1.04 -8.79 16.12
CA ALA A 146 -1.25 -10.13 16.68
C ALA A 146 -1.54 -11.21 15.62
N ASP A 147 -2.00 -10.80 14.44
CA ASP A 147 -2.24 -11.61 13.25
C ASP A 147 -0.95 -11.92 12.44
N ARG A 148 0.23 -11.56 12.96
CA ARG A 148 1.55 -11.69 12.29
C ARG A 148 1.70 -10.84 11.03
N ILE A 149 0.77 -9.94 10.76
CA ILE A 149 0.84 -9.00 9.64
C ILE A 149 1.45 -7.69 10.15
N SER A 150 2.48 -7.21 9.45
CA SER A 150 3.06 -5.90 9.69
C SER A 150 2.25 -4.83 8.97
N ARG A 151 1.83 -3.79 9.69
CA ARG A 151 1.06 -2.67 9.14
C ARG A 151 1.86 -1.40 9.20
N GLN A 152 1.87 -0.63 8.11
CA GLN A 152 2.53 0.67 8.06
C GLN A 152 1.84 1.65 9.03
N CYS A 153 2.66 2.33 9.81
CA CYS A 153 2.22 3.40 10.70
C CYS A 153 2.39 4.73 9.96
N VAL A 154 1.28 5.42 9.74
CA VAL A 154 1.25 6.73 9.09
C VAL A 154 0.75 7.76 10.11
N PRO A 155 1.41 8.92 10.25
CA PRO A 155 0.93 9.98 11.14
C PRO A 155 -0.46 10.46 10.71
N MET A 156 -1.30 10.80 11.69
CA MET A 156 -2.71 11.11 11.45
C MET A 156 -2.91 12.34 10.52
N GLU A 157 -1.95 13.26 10.53
CA GLU A 157 -1.91 14.43 9.64
C GLU A 157 -1.77 14.03 8.16
N GLU A 158 -1.00 12.97 7.87
CA GLU A 158 -0.85 12.43 6.52
C GLU A 158 -2.01 11.51 6.13
N THR A 159 -2.69 10.87 7.10
CA THR A 159 -3.83 10.00 6.78
C THR A 159 -4.98 10.71 6.07
N GLN A 160 -5.19 12.02 6.30
CA GLN A 160 -6.20 12.81 5.57
C GLN A 160 -5.76 13.17 4.15
N SER A 161 -4.46 13.18 3.86
CA SER A 161 -3.94 13.41 2.51
C SER A 161 -3.83 12.12 1.69
N ILE A 162 -3.89 10.96 2.37
CA ILE A 162 -3.74 9.63 1.77
C ILE A 162 -5.09 8.94 1.55
N MET A 163 -6.10 9.26 2.37
CA MET A 163 -7.49 8.80 2.23
C MET A 163 -8.26 9.67 1.25
#